data_AF-A0A3D0D6I0-F1
#
_entry.id   AF-A0A3D0D6I0-F1
#
_cell.length_a   1.000
_cell.length_b   1.000
_cell.length_c   1.000
_cell.angle_alpha   90.00
_cell.angle_beta   90.00
_cell.angle_gamma   90.00
#
_symmetry.space_group_name_H-M   'P 1'
#
loop_
_entity.id
_entity.type
_entity.pdbx_description
1 polymer ?
#
loop_
_entity_poly.entity_id
_entity_poly.type
_entity_poly.pdbx_seq_one_letter_code
_entity_poly.pdbx_strand_id
1 'polypeptide(L)'
;MKALSVRQPRAEQIVRGLKTMDVRSWRVNYRGPLAIHAGGVRRPERIQALGFDPDRLAYGAILGVVELTEIVPLDEETYEAARAEHLSEAPFPGVPCFGWRFADPRPLPRPAPVRGTMNLFNVPDEVVGEVLRSEPGPPPPPTPPGGGGRRGGGEGAGSKQQHLPYLVDEQPAPDPVRPFVLYTLPEDTGGYRVALYQWLQRDEGNTNGSPLAPGALWGIEL
;
A
#
# COMPACT_ATOMS: atom_id res chain seq x y z
N MET A 1 -7.27 -13.53 -18.47
CA MET A 1 -7.56 -12.29 -17.72
C MET A 1 -6.90 -11.10 -18.41
N LYS A 2 -7.45 -9.87 -18.34
CA LYS A 2 -6.79 -8.67 -18.86
C LYS A 2 -5.76 -8.13 -17.86
N ALA A 3 -4.72 -7.47 -18.36
CA ALA A 3 -3.69 -6.83 -17.55
C ALA A 3 -3.38 -5.41 -18.04
N LEU A 4 -3.04 -4.53 -17.11
CA LEU A 4 -2.57 -3.17 -17.36
C LEU A 4 -1.15 -3.00 -16.82
N SER A 5 -0.23 -2.57 -17.69
CA SER A 5 1.12 -2.21 -17.24
C SER A 5 1.14 -0.79 -16.67
N VAL A 6 1.67 -0.65 -15.46
CA VAL A 6 1.80 0.60 -14.71
C VAL A 6 3.26 0.75 -14.27
N ARG A 7 3.79 1.98 -14.29
CA ARG A 7 5.17 2.26 -13.86
C ARG A 7 5.27 2.26 -12.34
N GLN A 8 6.37 1.76 -11.81
CA GLN A 8 6.65 1.91 -10.39
C GLN A 8 6.92 3.39 -10.01
N PRO A 9 6.55 3.81 -8.79
CA PRO A 9 5.93 3.02 -7.71
C PRO A 9 4.39 2.94 -7.79
N ARG A 10 3.76 3.45 -8.86
CA ARG A 10 2.29 3.52 -8.95
C ARG A 10 1.63 2.15 -9.04
N ALA A 11 2.31 1.16 -9.64
CA ALA A 11 1.81 -0.21 -9.65
C ALA A 11 1.63 -0.76 -8.23
N GLU A 12 2.64 -0.55 -7.38
CA GLU A 12 2.60 -0.90 -5.95
C GLU A 12 1.47 -0.20 -5.21
N GLN A 13 1.30 1.11 -5.44
CA GLN A 13 0.24 1.89 -4.80
C GLN A 13 -1.17 1.40 -5.18
N ILE A 14 -1.37 0.97 -6.43
CA ILE A 14 -2.67 0.43 -6.87
C ILE A 14 -2.97 -0.89 -6.14
N VAL A 15 -2.03 -1.84 -6.12
CA VAL A 15 -2.28 -3.14 -5.49
C VAL A 15 -2.38 -3.07 -3.97
N ARG A 16 -1.83 -2.03 -3.34
CA ARG A 16 -2.04 -1.73 -1.92
C ARG A 16 -3.32 -0.95 -1.62
N GLY A 17 -4.10 -0.58 -2.64
CA GLY A 17 -5.31 0.24 -2.49
C GLY A 17 -5.07 1.71 -2.15
N LEU A 18 -3.81 2.19 -2.24
CA LEU A 18 -3.46 3.59 -1.99
C LEU A 18 -3.82 4.50 -3.17
N LYS A 19 -3.71 3.97 -4.41
CA LYS A 19 -4.08 4.66 -5.65
C LYS A 19 -5.28 3.96 -6.28
N THR A 20 -6.44 4.58 -6.19
CA THR A 20 -7.72 4.01 -6.63
C THR A 20 -8.12 4.45 -8.04
N MET A 21 -7.36 5.34 -8.68
CA MET A 21 -7.61 5.76 -10.07
C MET A 21 -6.32 5.85 -10.88
N ASP A 22 -6.28 5.36 -12.12
CA ASP A 22 -5.19 5.64 -13.08
C ASP A 22 -5.64 6.61 -14.17
N VAL A 23 -4.75 7.50 -14.61
CA VAL A 23 -5.09 8.51 -15.62
C VAL A 23 -4.48 8.12 -16.96
N ARG A 24 -5.30 8.11 -18.02
CA ARG A 24 -4.90 7.70 -19.38
C ARG A 24 -5.53 8.61 -20.43
N SER A 25 -4.89 8.70 -21.59
CA SER A 25 -5.42 9.40 -22.78
C SER A 25 -6.35 8.55 -23.64
N TRP A 26 -6.61 7.31 -23.23
CA TRP A 26 -7.45 6.35 -23.95
C TRP A 26 -8.37 5.61 -22.99
N ARG A 27 -9.44 5.04 -23.56
CA ARG A 27 -10.46 4.27 -22.86
C ARG A 27 -10.72 2.94 -23.56
N VAL A 28 -11.34 2.02 -22.82
CA VAL A 28 -11.87 0.75 -23.33
C VAL A 28 -13.26 0.50 -22.76
N ASN A 29 -14.00 -0.40 -23.39
CA ASN A 29 -15.32 -0.83 -22.91
C ASN A 29 -15.24 -1.92 -21.83
N TYR A 30 -14.05 -2.47 -21.58
CA TYR A 30 -13.85 -3.53 -20.59
C TYR A 30 -14.05 -3.02 -19.15
N ARG A 31 -14.80 -3.77 -18.36
CA ARG A 31 -14.91 -3.69 -16.89
C ARG A 31 -14.80 -5.12 -16.35
N GLY A 32 -14.28 -5.27 -15.14
CA GLY A 32 -13.99 -6.59 -14.59
C GLY A 32 -12.60 -6.72 -13.97
N PRO A 33 -12.21 -7.96 -13.65
CA PRO A 33 -10.92 -8.27 -13.07
C PRO A 33 -9.74 -7.88 -13.95
N LEU A 34 -8.87 -7.04 -13.43
CA LEU A 34 -7.73 -6.48 -14.12
C LEU A 34 -6.44 -6.75 -13.33
N ALA A 35 -5.53 -7.51 -13.92
CA ALA A 35 -4.20 -7.71 -13.36
C ALA A 35 -3.35 -6.43 -13.50
N ILE A 36 -2.63 -6.07 -12.43
CA ILE A 36 -1.72 -4.92 -12.41
C ILE A 36 -0.30 -5.42 -12.58
N HIS A 37 0.32 -5.03 -13.70
CA HIS A 37 1.70 -5.37 -14.03
C HIS A 37 2.63 -4.18 -13.74
N ALA A 38 3.71 -4.41 -13.01
CA ALA A 38 4.78 -3.44 -12.80
C ALA A 38 5.71 -3.41 -14.03
N GLY A 39 5.76 -2.27 -14.72
CA GLY A 39 6.67 -2.08 -15.86
C GLY A 39 8.14 -2.35 -15.52
N GLY A 40 8.90 -2.88 -16.48
CA GLY A 40 10.31 -3.27 -16.27
C GLY A 40 11.32 -2.12 -16.17
N VAL A 41 10.94 -0.90 -16.56
CA VAL A 41 11.85 0.26 -16.56
C VAL A 41 11.99 0.84 -15.15
N ARG A 42 13.19 0.77 -14.58
CA ARG A 42 13.51 1.37 -13.28
C ARG A 42 13.74 2.89 -13.41
N ARG A 43 13.22 3.66 -12.47
CA ARG A 43 13.39 5.13 -12.36
C ARG A 43 13.67 5.49 -10.91
N PRO A 44 14.87 5.17 -10.39
CA PRO A 44 15.16 5.20 -8.95
C PRO A 44 14.88 6.56 -8.32
N GLU A 45 15.30 7.65 -8.96
CA GLU A 45 15.07 9.02 -8.48
C GLU A 45 13.59 9.32 -8.24
N ARG A 46 12.71 8.97 -9.20
CA ARG A 46 11.26 9.20 -9.06
C ARG A 46 10.62 8.27 -8.02
N ILE A 47 11.14 7.05 -7.87
CA ILE A 47 10.65 6.10 -6.88
C ILE A 47 11.01 6.59 -5.47
N GLN A 48 12.25 7.04 -5.27
CA GLN A 48 12.74 7.61 -4.01
C GLN A 48 12.00 8.91 -3.65
N ALA A 49 11.78 9.80 -4.63
CA ALA A 49 11.02 11.04 -4.42
C ALA A 49 9.57 10.79 -3.93
N LEU A 50 9.03 9.59 -4.15
CA LEU A 50 7.71 9.18 -3.68
C LEU A 50 7.77 8.34 -2.40
N GLY A 51 8.94 8.25 -1.75
CA GLY A 51 9.12 7.56 -0.46
C GLY A 51 9.25 6.05 -0.58
N PHE A 52 9.56 5.50 -1.76
CA PHE A 52 9.76 4.07 -1.96
C PHE A 52 11.24 3.73 -2.15
N ASP A 53 11.62 2.54 -1.68
CA ASP A 53 12.94 1.96 -1.97
C ASP A 53 12.89 1.21 -3.32
N PRO A 54 13.65 1.66 -4.35
CA PRO A 54 13.67 1.01 -5.66
C PRO A 54 14.05 -0.46 -5.64
N ASP A 55 14.86 -0.91 -4.68
CA ASP A 55 15.38 -2.28 -4.60
C ASP A 55 14.40 -3.24 -3.91
N ARG A 56 13.38 -2.70 -3.23
CA ARG A 56 12.31 -3.48 -2.59
C ARG A 56 11.06 -3.65 -3.45
N LEU A 57 11.04 -3.07 -4.64
CA LEU A 57 9.93 -3.18 -5.58
C LEU A 57 10.16 -4.29 -6.60
N ALA A 58 9.08 -4.96 -7.00
CA ALA A 58 9.09 -5.87 -8.14
C ALA A 58 8.89 -5.12 -9.47
N TYR A 59 9.48 -5.64 -10.54
CA TYR A 59 9.45 -5.10 -11.90
C TYR A 59 9.27 -6.23 -12.91
N GLY A 60 8.66 -5.94 -14.06
CA GLY A 60 8.42 -6.94 -15.11
C GLY A 60 7.54 -8.10 -14.64
N ALA A 61 6.62 -7.84 -13.73
CA ALA A 61 5.81 -8.85 -13.07
C ALA A 61 4.41 -8.33 -12.73
N ILE A 62 3.44 -9.23 -12.69
CA ILE A 62 2.12 -8.97 -12.13
C ILE A 62 2.24 -8.95 -10.61
N LEU A 63 1.69 -7.91 -9.99
CA LEU A 63 1.73 -7.72 -8.54
C LEU A 63 0.44 -8.13 -7.84
N GLY A 64 -0.69 -8.09 -8.55
CA GLY A 64 -2.02 -8.21 -7.96
C GLY A 64 -3.12 -8.06 -9.00
N VAL A 65 -4.36 -8.24 -8.53
CA VAL A 65 -5.59 -8.00 -9.28
C VAL A 65 -6.33 -6.86 -8.63
N VAL A 66 -7.02 -6.05 -9.45
CA VAL A 66 -8.04 -5.11 -9.01
C VAL A 66 -9.30 -5.34 -9.83
N GLU A 67 -10.42 -4.81 -9.39
CA GLU A 67 -11.62 -4.68 -10.20
C GLU A 67 -11.63 -3.32 -10.91
N LEU A 68 -11.65 -3.30 -12.25
CA LEU A 68 -11.85 -2.07 -13.02
C LEU A 68 -13.36 -1.77 -13.08
N THR A 69 -13.82 -0.84 -12.24
CA THR A 69 -15.24 -0.53 -12.05
C THR A 69 -15.74 0.51 -13.02
N GLU A 70 -14.96 1.58 -13.23
CA GLU A 70 -15.37 2.72 -14.05
C GLU A 70 -14.21 3.26 -14.90
N ILE A 71 -14.56 3.83 -16.06
CA ILE A 71 -13.67 4.73 -16.81
C ILE A 71 -14.50 5.95 -17.14
N VAL A 72 -14.10 7.10 -16.59
CA VAL A 72 -14.81 8.37 -16.71
C VAL A 72 -13.95 9.38 -17.47
N PRO A 73 -14.54 10.22 -18.35
CA PRO A 73 -13.82 11.36 -18.89
C PRO A 73 -13.48 12.34 -17.76
N LEU A 74 -12.31 12.97 -17.85
CA LEU A 74 -11.86 14.01 -16.95
C LEU A 74 -11.62 15.30 -17.74
N ASP A 75 -12.15 16.39 -17.22
CA ASP A 75 -11.72 17.75 -17.51
C ASP A 75 -10.75 18.24 -16.43
N GLU A 76 -10.35 19.51 -16.49
CA GLU A 76 -9.42 20.10 -15.53
C GLU A 76 -9.98 20.11 -14.10
N GLU A 77 -11.25 20.46 -13.93
CA GLU A 77 -11.90 20.54 -12.62
C GLU A 77 -12.00 19.14 -11.97
N THR A 78 -12.51 18.16 -12.71
CA THR A 78 -12.67 16.78 -12.22
C THR A 78 -11.34 16.07 -12.03
N TYR A 79 -10.30 16.41 -12.82
CA TYR A 79 -8.94 15.93 -12.60
C TYR A 79 -8.40 16.42 -11.26
N GLU A 80 -8.47 17.73 -11.00
CA GLU A 80 -7.97 18.27 -9.73
C GLU A 80 -8.81 17.81 -8.53
N ALA A 81 -10.12 17.62 -8.69
CA ALA A 81 -10.96 17.03 -7.65
C ALA A 81 -10.56 15.57 -7.32
N ALA A 82 -10.12 14.80 -8.32
CA ALA A 82 -9.72 13.40 -8.18
C ALA A 82 -8.25 13.21 -7.74
N ARG A 83 -7.54 14.29 -7.36
CA ARG A 83 -6.10 14.25 -7.03
C ARG A 83 -5.73 13.20 -5.99
N ALA A 84 -6.58 13.03 -4.99
CA ALA A 84 -6.39 12.05 -3.93
C ALA A 84 -6.56 10.60 -4.44
N GLU A 85 -7.35 10.35 -5.48
CA GLU A 85 -7.56 9.02 -6.07
C GLU A 85 -6.40 8.64 -7.01
N HIS A 86 -5.99 9.57 -7.89
CA HIS A 86 -4.96 9.29 -8.90
C HIS A 86 -3.54 9.66 -8.48
N LEU A 87 -3.38 10.42 -7.41
CA LEU A 87 -2.12 10.78 -6.77
C LEU A 87 -1.07 11.44 -7.68
N SER A 88 -1.41 11.94 -8.87
CA SER A 88 -0.43 12.52 -9.82
C SER A 88 0.17 13.79 -9.23
N GLU A 89 1.45 14.09 -9.52
CA GLU A 89 2.06 15.40 -9.23
C GLU A 89 1.96 16.36 -10.42
N ALA A 90 1.62 15.86 -11.61
CA ALA A 90 1.51 16.67 -12.83
C ALA A 90 0.18 17.46 -12.88
N PRO A 91 0.15 18.65 -13.50
CA PRO A 91 -1.10 19.35 -13.80
C PRO A 91 -1.95 18.55 -14.80
N PHE A 92 -3.20 19.00 -14.99
CA PHE A 92 -4.12 18.41 -15.98
C PHE A 92 -3.45 18.28 -17.36
N PRO A 93 -3.40 17.08 -17.97
CA PRO A 93 -2.66 16.84 -19.20
C PRO A 93 -3.39 17.30 -20.48
N GLY A 94 -4.59 17.87 -20.36
CA GLY A 94 -5.45 18.20 -21.50
C GLY A 94 -6.32 17.02 -21.96
N VAL A 95 -7.23 17.29 -22.90
CA VAL A 95 -8.15 16.29 -23.45
C VAL A 95 -7.56 15.59 -24.68
N PRO A 96 -7.81 14.28 -24.89
CA PRO A 96 -8.62 13.39 -24.05
C PRO A 96 -7.90 12.95 -22.78
N CYS A 97 -8.63 12.93 -21.66
CA CYS A 97 -8.18 12.46 -20.36
C CYS A 97 -9.27 11.58 -19.74
N PHE A 98 -8.89 10.40 -19.25
CA PHE A 98 -9.80 9.43 -18.65
C PHE A 98 -9.25 8.90 -17.33
N GLY A 99 -10.10 8.89 -16.31
CA GLY A 99 -9.85 8.27 -15.01
C GLY A 99 -10.37 6.84 -14.99
N TRP A 100 -9.47 5.88 -14.80
CA TRP A 100 -9.74 4.46 -14.66
C TRP A 100 -9.82 4.11 -13.17
N ARG A 101 -11.00 3.86 -12.63
CA ARG A 101 -11.20 3.56 -11.20
C ARG A 101 -11.04 2.08 -10.90
N PHE A 102 -10.40 1.81 -9.78
CA PHE A 102 -10.10 0.47 -9.28
C PHE A 102 -10.77 0.26 -7.93
N ALA A 103 -11.26 -0.96 -7.72
CA ALA A 103 -11.76 -1.44 -6.44
C ALA A 103 -11.16 -2.82 -6.13
N ASP A 104 -11.42 -3.33 -4.93
CA ASP A 104 -11.06 -4.69 -4.50
C ASP A 104 -9.61 -5.08 -4.85
N PRO A 105 -8.60 -4.37 -4.32
CA PRO A 105 -7.21 -4.72 -4.57
C PRO A 105 -6.84 -6.03 -3.88
N ARG A 106 -6.28 -6.94 -4.67
CA ARG A 106 -5.89 -8.30 -4.29
C ARG A 106 -4.43 -8.54 -4.65
N PRO A 107 -3.48 -8.22 -3.76
CA PRO A 107 -2.06 -8.51 -3.97
C PRO A 107 -1.83 -10.00 -4.18
N LEU A 108 -0.87 -10.35 -5.04
CA LEU A 108 -0.39 -11.73 -5.11
C LEU A 108 0.58 -12.01 -3.95
N PRO A 109 0.58 -13.25 -3.41
CA PRO A 109 1.57 -13.64 -2.40
C PRO A 109 3.02 -13.51 -2.90
N ARG A 110 3.24 -13.72 -4.21
CA ARG A 110 4.52 -13.49 -4.88
C ARG A 110 4.25 -12.86 -6.26
N PRO A 111 5.04 -11.87 -6.69
CA PRO A 111 4.94 -11.32 -8.04
C PRO A 111 5.14 -12.39 -9.11
N ALA A 112 4.27 -12.42 -10.12
CA ALA A 112 4.37 -13.38 -11.22
C ALA A 112 5.08 -12.73 -12.43
N PRO A 113 6.29 -13.19 -12.81
CA PRO A 113 7.05 -12.61 -13.92
C PRO A 113 6.31 -12.76 -15.25
N VAL A 114 6.01 -11.64 -15.90
CA VAL A 114 5.31 -11.62 -17.19
C VAL A 114 5.86 -10.45 -18.00
N ARG A 115 6.11 -10.65 -19.29
CA ARG A 115 6.50 -9.54 -20.17
C ARG A 115 5.30 -8.62 -20.37
N GLY A 116 5.35 -7.42 -19.79
CA GLY A 116 4.36 -6.39 -20.07
C GLY A 116 4.41 -5.88 -21.52
N THR A 117 3.27 -5.38 -21.99
CA THR A 117 3.15 -4.73 -23.30
C THR A 117 2.46 -3.37 -23.16
N MET A 118 2.43 -2.59 -24.25
CA MET A 118 1.58 -1.41 -24.32
C MET A 118 0.11 -1.83 -24.41
N ASN A 119 -0.80 -0.93 -23.99
CA ASN A 119 -2.25 -1.16 -23.89
C ASN A 119 -2.63 -2.31 -22.94
N LEU A 120 -3.92 -2.68 -22.92
CA LEU A 120 -4.36 -3.89 -22.23
C LEU A 120 -3.84 -5.13 -22.96
N PHE A 121 -3.35 -6.09 -22.19
CA PHE A 121 -2.91 -7.38 -22.72
C PHE A 121 -3.54 -8.54 -21.98
N ASN A 122 -3.44 -9.74 -22.56
CA ASN A 122 -3.92 -10.95 -21.90
C ASN A 122 -2.79 -11.52 -21.05
N VAL A 123 -3.09 -11.81 -19.78
CA VAL A 123 -2.21 -12.62 -18.93
C VAL A 123 -2.10 -14.03 -19.53
N PRO A 124 -0.90 -14.59 -19.69
CA PRO A 124 -0.71 -15.98 -20.14
C PRO A 124 -1.44 -16.97 -19.24
N ASP A 125 -2.08 -18.00 -19.82
CA ASP A 125 -2.94 -18.94 -19.09
C ASP A 125 -2.23 -19.65 -17.92
N GLU A 126 -0.94 -19.91 -18.08
CA GLU A 126 -0.06 -20.49 -17.05
C GLU A 126 0.01 -19.64 -15.76
N VAL A 127 -0.19 -18.32 -15.87
CA VAL A 127 -0.16 -17.38 -14.74
C VAL A 127 -1.57 -17.08 -14.21
N VAL A 128 -2.61 -17.30 -15.02
CA VAL A 128 -4.01 -16.99 -14.66
C VAL A 128 -4.45 -17.74 -13.40
N GLY A 129 -4.02 -18.99 -13.21
CA GLY A 129 -4.37 -19.77 -12.02
C GLY A 129 -3.80 -19.20 -10.72
N GLU A 130 -2.57 -18.65 -10.74
CA GLU A 130 -2.00 -17.95 -9.57
C GLU A 130 -2.71 -16.63 -9.31
N VAL A 131 -3.06 -15.92 -10.39
CA VAL A 131 -3.71 -14.61 -10.34
C VAL A 131 -5.16 -14.70 -9.83
N LEU A 132 -5.89 -15.75 -10.19
CA LEU A 132 -7.27 -15.95 -9.73
C LEU A 132 -7.38 -16.39 -8.27
N ARG A 133 -6.30 -16.93 -7.69
CA ARG A 133 -6.25 -17.38 -6.28
C ARG A 133 -5.88 -16.24 -5.30
N SER A 134 -5.77 -15.00 -5.77
CA SER A 134 -5.52 -13.85 -4.89
C SER A 134 -6.75 -13.54 -4.04
N GLU A 135 -6.57 -13.51 -2.72
CA GLU A 135 -7.59 -13.11 -1.75
C GLU A 135 -7.63 -11.57 -1.58
N PRO A 136 -8.75 -10.99 -1.11
CA PRO A 136 -8.84 -9.59 -0.68
C PRO A 136 -7.66 -9.18 0.22
N GLY A 137 -6.93 -8.13 -0.16
CA GLY A 137 -5.91 -7.55 0.70
C GLY A 137 -6.55 -6.92 1.95
N PRO A 138 -5.81 -6.81 3.08
CA PRO A 138 -6.30 -6.05 4.23
C PRO A 138 -6.62 -4.61 3.80
N PRO A 139 -7.69 -3.98 4.33
CA PRO A 139 -8.07 -2.63 3.96
C PRO A 139 -6.90 -1.67 4.20
N PRO A 140 -6.70 -0.64 3.34
CA PRO A 140 -5.64 0.33 3.55
C PRO A 140 -5.81 1.02 4.91
N PRO A 141 -4.71 1.35 5.61
CA PRO A 141 -4.80 2.13 6.84
C PRO A 141 -5.48 3.48 6.54
N PRO A 142 -6.29 4.02 7.47
CA PRO A 142 -7.00 5.27 7.26
C PRO A 142 -6.00 6.39 6.94
N THR A 143 -6.25 7.11 5.84
CA THR A 143 -5.48 8.30 5.47
C THR A 143 -5.59 9.33 6.60
N PRO A 144 -4.48 9.85 7.15
CA PRO A 144 -4.56 10.94 8.12
C PRO A 144 -5.25 12.15 7.45
N PRO A 145 -6.16 12.85 8.14
CA PRO A 145 -6.85 13.98 7.56
C PRO A 145 -5.82 15.04 7.14
N GLY A 146 -5.83 15.38 5.85
CA GLY A 146 -4.98 16.42 5.28
C GLY A 146 -5.24 17.74 6.00
N GLY A 147 -4.17 18.33 6.54
CA GLY A 147 -4.19 19.65 7.17
C GLY A 147 -4.55 20.74 6.15
N GLY A 148 -5.84 20.97 5.96
CA GLY A 148 -6.37 22.12 5.22
C GLY A 148 -6.18 23.39 6.04
N GLY A 149 -5.05 24.07 5.84
CA GLY A 149 -4.82 25.39 6.39
C GLY A 149 -5.68 26.45 5.68
N ARG A 150 -6.66 27.02 6.38
CA ARG A 150 -7.18 28.37 6.10
C ARG A 150 -7.02 29.23 7.35
N ARG A 151 -6.43 30.41 7.14
CA ARG A 151 -6.21 31.49 8.10
C ARG A 151 -7.54 32.11 8.53
N GLY A 152 -7.68 32.43 9.81
CA GLY A 152 -8.73 33.29 10.36
C GLY A 152 -8.60 33.38 11.88
N GLY A 153 -8.27 34.56 12.40
CA GLY A 153 -7.98 34.79 13.83
C GLY A 153 -9.20 34.73 14.74
N GLY A 154 -8.92 34.55 16.04
CA GLY A 154 -9.89 34.62 17.12
C GLY A 154 -9.36 33.92 18.37
N GLU A 155 -8.94 34.71 19.36
CA GLU A 155 -8.54 34.25 20.70
C GLU A 155 -9.72 33.61 21.45
N GLY A 156 -9.41 32.60 22.26
CA GLY A 156 -10.14 32.31 23.49
C GLY A 156 -10.89 30.97 23.57
N ALA A 157 -10.67 30.31 24.71
CA ALA A 157 -11.40 29.19 25.31
C ALA A 157 -10.97 27.77 24.91
N GLY A 158 -10.30 27.12 25.85
CA GLY A 158 -9.88 25.73 25.76
C GLY A 158 -11.05 24.76 25.58
N SER A 159 -10.90 23.86 24.61
CA SER A 159 -11.62 22.60 24.59
C SER A 159 -10.59 21.48 24.73
N LYS A 160 -10.75 20.69 25.79
CA LYS A 160 -9.97 19.48 26.04
C LYS A 160 -10.15 18.55 24.84
N GLN A 161 -9.07 18.32 24.09
CA GLN A 161 -9.01 17.20 23.17
C GLN A 161 -9.25 15.94 23.99
N GLN A 162 -10.37 15.27 23.72
CA GLN A 162 -10.68 13.98 24.29
C GLN A 162 -9.65 13.01 23.71
N HIS A 163 -8.66 12.69 24.55
CA HIS A 163 -7.72 11.60 24.33
C HIS A 163 -8.56 10.32 24.35
N LEU A 164 -8.97 9.83 23.17
CA LEU A 164 -9.49 8.48 23.06
C LEU A 164 -8.35 7.56 23.48
N PRO A 165 -8.47 6.80 24.58
CA PRO A 165 -7.42 5.87 24.95
C PRO A 165 -7.37 4.81 23.87
N TYR A 166 -6.27 4.78 23.12
CA TYR A 166 -5.90 3.59 22.38
C TYR A 166 -5.66 2.51 23.44
N LEU A 167 -6.60 1.57 23.53
CA LEU A 167 -6.45 0.37 24.36
C LEU A 167 -5.20 -0.34 23.86
N VAL A 168 -4.20 -0.40 24.72
CA VAL A 168 -3.05 -1.29 24.58
C VAL A 168 -3.61 -2.70 24.63
N ASP A 169 -3.93 -3.26 23.47
CA ASP A 169 -4.16 -4.69 23.39
C ASP A 169 -2.87 -5.40 23.84
N GLU A 170 -3.08 -6.44 24.65
CA GLU A 170 -2.10 -7.16 25.46
C GLU A 170 -0.82 -7.52 24.69
N GLN A 171 0.29 -7.71 25.42
CA GLN A 171 1.55 -8.19 24.82
C GLN A 171 1.27 -9.37 23.87
N PRO A 172 1.82 -9.36 22.64
CA PRO A 172 1.53 -10.38 21.64
C PRO A 172 1.78 -11.78 22.22
N ALA A 173 0.82 -12.69 22.03
CA ALA A 173 1.06 -14.10 22.31
C ALA A 173 2.14 -14.65 21.34
N PRO A 174 3.03 -15.54 21.78
CA PRO A 174 4.03 -16.16 20.93
C PRO A 174 3.41 -16.88 19.71
N ASP A 175 3.87 -16.53 18.51
CA ASP A 175 3.48 -17.19 17.25
C ASP A 175 4.69 -17.97 16.69
N PRO A 176 4.62 -19.31 16.64
CA PRO A 176 5.72 -20.13 16.14
C PRO A 176 5.95 -20.00 14.62
N VAL A 177 4.96 -19.53 13.85
CA VAL A 177 5.08 -19.30 12.40
C VAL A 177 5.64 -17.90 12.11
N ARG A 178 5.45 -16.97 13.05
CA ARG A 178 5.94 -15.58 12.97
C ARG A 178 6.85 -15.29 14.15
N PRO A 179 8.16 -15.64 14.04
CA PRO A 179 9.08 -15.61 15.18
C PRO A 179 9.42 -14.20 15.66
N PHE A 180 8.88 -13.16 15.03
CA PHE A 180 8.96 -11.81 15.54
C PHE A 180 7.75 -10.97 15.11
N VAL A 181 7.53 -9.87 15.81
CA VAL A 181 6.50 -8.88 15.53
C VAL A 181 7.01 -7.48 15.85
N LEU A 182 6.68 -6.51 14.99
CA LEU A 182 7.06 -5.12 15.13
C LEU A 182 5.85 -4.30 15.59
N TYR A 183 6.01 -3.54 16.66
CA TYR A 183 5.00 -2.65 17.23
C TYR A 183 5.44 -1.21 17.14
N THR A 184 4.49 -0.32 16.95
CA THR A 184 4.68 1.12 17.20
C THR A 184 4.01 1.44 18.52
N LEU A 185 4.75 2.02 19.46
CA LEU A 185 4.22 2.46 20.75
C LEU A 185 4.24 3.99 20.72
N PRO A 186 3.11 4.67 20.90
CA PRO A 186 3.08 6.11 20.97
C PRO A 186 3.84 6.60 22.21
N GLU A 187 4.51 7.75 22.10
CA GLU A 187 5.15 8.44 23.22
C GLU A 187 4.35 9.68 23.63
N ASP A 188 4.43 10.05 24.91
CA ASP A 188 3.73 11.20 25.48
C ASP A 188 4.13 12.54 24.83
N THR A 189 5.26 12.57 24.13
CA THR A 189 5.78 13.71 23.36
C THR A 189 5.17 13.84 21.96
N GLY A 190 4.28 12.92 21.56
CA GLY A 190 3.65 12.88 20.24
C GLY A 190 4.46 12.13 19.17
N GLY A 191 5.54 11.44 19.57
CA GLY A 191 6.31 10.52 18.73
C GLY A 191 5.80 9.08 18.78
N TYR A 192 6.48 8.19 18.06
CA TYR A 192 6.29 6.74 18.19
C TYR A 192 7.65 6.08 18.35
N ARG A 193 7.78 5.19 19.32
CA ARG A 193 8.90 4.25 19.39
C ARG A 193 8.52 2.95 18.70
N VAL A 194 9.50 2.30 18.07
CA VAL A 194 9.30 0.99 17.45
C VAL A 194 9.86 -0.08 18.37
N ALA A 195 9.06 -1.11 18.66
CA ALA A 195 9.46 -2.26 19.46
C ALA A 195 9.43 -3.54 18.62
N LEU A 196 10.54 -4.28 18.61
CA LEU A 196 10.63 -5.62 18.02
C LEU A 196 10.51 -6.65 19.14
N TYR A 197 9.49 -7.50 19.07
CA TYR A 197 9.38 -8.68 19.92
C TYR A 197 9.80 -9.88 19.09
N GLN A 198 10.78 -10.64 19.56
CA GLN A 198 11.26 -11.84 18.90
C GLN A 198 11.15 -13.04 19.85
N TRP A 199 10.57 -14.13 19.35
CA TRP A 199 10.46 -15.40 20.05
C TRP A 199 11.63 -16.28 19.62
N LEU A 200 12.48 -16.66 20.58
CA LEU A 200 13.55 -17.62 20.34
C LEU A 200 12.98 -19.04 20.42
N GLN A 201 12.90 -19.73 19.28
CA GLN A 201 12.65 -21.18 19.26
C GLN A 201 13.91 -21.88 19.81
N ARG A 202 13.80 -22.61 20.92
CA ARG A 202 14.85 -23.55 21.35
C ARG A 202 14.48 -24.94 20.81
N ASP A 203 15.45 -25.62 20.21
CA ASP A 203 15.36 -27.06 19.95
C ASP A 203 15.15 -27.78 21.29
N GLU A 204 14.18 -28.71 21.33
CA GLU A 204 13.75 -29.48 22.50
C GLU A 204 14.79 -30.54 22.97
N GLY A 205 16.07 -30.19 23.03
CA GLY A 205 17.17 -31.13 23.23
C GLY A 205 17.96 -31.04 24.54
N ASN A 206 17.73 -30.06 25.41
CA ASN A 206 18.54 -29.95 26.64
C ASN A 206 17.79 -29.33 27.82
N THR A 207 17.20 -30.18 28.65
CA THR A 207 16.61 -29.83 29.94
C THR A 207 17.71 -29.83 31.02
N ASN A 208 18.22 -28.65 31.37
CA ASN A 208 18.74 -28.43 32.72
C ASN A 208 18.73 -26.94 33.11
N GLY A 209 17.76 -26.61 33.99
CA GLY A 209 17.88 -25.66 35.09
C GLY A 209 18.09 -24.17 34.77
N SER A 210 17.00 -23.40 34.66
CA SER A 210 16.72 -22.18 35.45
C SER A 210 15.46 -21.46 34.93
N PRO A 211 14.54 -21.02 35.80
CA PRO A 211 13.39 -20.23 35.39
C PRO A 211 13.81 -18.77 35.30
N LEU A 212 13.76 -18.17 34.11
CA LEU A 212 13.72 -16.71 33.92
C LEU A 212 13.27 -16.45 32.48
N ALA A 213 12.00 -16.13 32.31
CA ALA A 213 11.54 -15.30 31.20
C ALA A 213 11.58 -13.85 31.70
N PRO A 214 12.51 -13.03 31.20
CA PRO A 214 12.08 -11.71 30.77
C PRO A 214 12.91 -11.17 29.59
N GLY A 215 12.27 -10.42 28.70
CA GLY A 215 12.98 -9.38 27.94
C GLY A 215 12.69 -9.36 26.44
N ALA A 216 11.97 -8.31 26.02
CA ALA A 216 12.19 -7.69 24.73
C ALA A 216 13.68 -7.29 24.64
N LEU A 217 14.35 -7.77 23.60
CA LEU A 217 15.75 -7.47 23.32
C LEU A 217 15.78 -6.36 22.27
N TRP A 218 16.05 -5.15 22.75
CA TRP A 218 16.41 -3.93 22.00
C TRP A 218 15.27 -3.10 21.39
N GLY A 219 15.28 -1.81 21.71
CA GLY A 219 14.58 -0.75 20.96
C GLY A 219 15.62 0.13 20.28
N ILE A 220 15.34 0.55 19.04
CA ILE A 220 16.12 1.57 18.33
C ILE A 220 15.30 2.86 18.37
N GLU A 221 15.84 3.90 18.98
CA GLU A 221 15.34 5.27 18.85
C GLU A 221 15.81 5.82 17.49
N LEU A 222 14.89 6.34 16.68
CA LEU A 222 15.19 7.07 15.45
C LEU A 222 14.79 8.53 15.61
#